data_AF-A0ABD4UXJ3-F1
#
_entry.id   AF-A0ABD4UXJ3-F1
#
_cell.length_a   1.000
_cell.length_b   1.000
_cell.length_c   1.000
_cell.angle_alpha   90.00
_cell.angle_beta   90.00
_cell.angle_gamma   90.00
#
_symmetry.space_group_name_H-M   'P 1'
#
loop_
_entity.id
_entity.type
_entity.pdbx_description
1 polymer ?
#
loop_
_entity_poly.entity_id
_entity_poly.type
_entity_poly.pdbx_seq_one_letter_code
_entity_poly.pdbx_strand_id
1 'polypeptide(L)'
;MSSGSETTPAVHPALASVLDRPAPFPPSFSSAAAAAPTPASPTTPPGTPAGFPFTRLDLSLLDAVGQCGDLAEAARRTGSRGGAVERQLERLDKAVGLPLTLRGRHTARLTSAGSRLLAAGRRFFRQVDLAVRTDIFGHGPEAVDAPAVLAIASAEPFLEDVVEDAAAALDILLSVHHDTPQQVMRRLAGYHVDAAHTWSLDAPGRSLERPVRTYPVLDDPLWVTLPQGHRLAGGGAVPLADLRDETWVSEVGPDSEVLVARVFQAAGLPAPAALHVTGASVARGMLRRGDAIGLGSPTRPAVVAPSVVHRSLVERPHRSTSLLVDPTVVPGALAEHLAELLADRYLHRFADRHPDLLTDPWWTRWYRARTAGAARAAGPAPAAPTAPDTAQGTRKLDVDDLHVLRAVARHGSINRAAAVLSISQSALTRRIHRLELGLGAQLLLRSARGTDLTGSTRSFLHRLGRFEAEFHEAAQSCRGLALPGGTGTHRQDPRAMPQPAPSAT
;
A
#
# COMPACT_ATOMS: atom_id res chain seq x y z
N MET A 1 4.65 73.95 21.38
CA MET A 1 5.94 74.50 21.83
C MET A 1 6.60 73.45 22.69
N SER A 2 7.82 73.05 22.31
CA SER A 2 8.97 72.50 23.07
C SER A 2 8.71 71.65 24.34
N SER A 3 9.46 70.61 24.68
CA SER A 3 10.65 69.92 24.18
C SER A 3 11.07 68.94 25.28
N GLY A 4 11.74 67.84 24.93
CA GLY A 4 12.41 66.93 25.87
C GLY A 4 11.80 65.53 25.84
N SER A 5 12.54 64.43 25.82
CA SER A 5 13.98 64.16 25.64
C SER A 5 14.07 62.63 25.64
N GLU A 6 14.79 62.07 24.68
CA GLU A 6 14.96 60.64 24.45
C GLU A 6 15.66 59.92 25.61
N THR A 7 15.30 58.64 25.82
CA THR A 7 16.25 57.61 26.26
C THR A 7 15.72 56.21 25.89
N THR A 8 16.23 55.66 24.80
CA THR A 8 16.07 54.25 24.41
C THR A 8 17.39 53.50 24.69
N PRO A 9 17.38 52.27 25.21
CA PRO A 9 18.60 51.58 25.62
C PRO A 9 19.40 51.03 24.44
N ALA A 10 20.72 51.01 24.64
CA ALA A 10 21.75 50.61 23.68
C ALA A 10 21.65 49.14 23.26
N VAL A 11 21.68 48.89 21.96
CA VAL A 11 21.91 47.58 21.33
C VAL A 11 23.33 47.54 20.78
N HIS A 12 24.01 46.44 21.06
CA HIS A 12 25.42 46.15 20.80
C HIS A 12 25.76 46.15 19.28
N PRO A 13 26.92 46.68 18.84
CA PRO A 13 27.22 46.88 17.42
C PRO A 13 28.04 45.73 16.83
N ALA A 14 27.43 44.89 16.00
CA ALA A 14 28.13 44.06 15.02
C ALA A 14 27.11 43.52 13.99
N LEU A 15 26.86 44.28 12.92
CA LEU A 15 26.36 43.84 11.59
C LEU A 15 25.77 45.03 10.81
N ALA A 16 26.61 46.02 10.48
CA ALA A 16 26.28 47.02 9.47
C ALA A 16 27.55 47.70 8.96
N SER A 17 28.26 47.05 8.04
CA SER A 17 29.09 47.76 7.06
C SER A 17 29.22 46.93 5.79
N VAL A 18 29.28 47.64 4.67
CA VAL A 18 29.57 47.14 3.30
C VAL A 18 28.36 46.69 2.47
N LEU A 19 27.41 47.62 2.27
CA LEU A 19 26.69 47.75 1.00
C LEU A 19 26.98 49.16 0.45
N ASP A 20 28.14 49.32 -0.20
CA ASP A 20 28.29 50.17 -1.39
C ASP A 20 29.75 50.13 -1.88
N ARG A 21 30.02 49.39 -2.97
CA ARG A 21 30.97 49.76 -4.03
C ARG A 21 31.03 48.68 -5.12
N PRO A 22 31.09 49.07 -6.40
CA PRO A 22 31.13 48.15 -7.54
C PRO A 22 32.55 47.62 -7.75
N ALA A 23 32.68 46.32 -8.01
CA ALA A 23 33.97 45.68 -8.33
C ALA A 23 34.02 45.26 -9.82
N PRO A 24 35.22 45.20 -10.42
CA PRO A 24 35.45 45.46 -11.85
C PRO A 24 35.41 44.22 -12.75
N PHE A 25 35.17 44.45 -14.05
CA PHE A 25 35.31 43.45 -15.12
C PHE A 25 36.78 42.98 -15.28
N PRO A 26 37.04 41.67 -15.39
CA PRO A 26 38.31 41.16 -15.90
C PRO A 26 38.28 40.93 -17.43
N PRO A 27 39.45 40.80 -18.10
CA PRO A 27 39.65 41.20 -19.49
C PRO A 27 39.36 40.09 -20.51
N SER A 28 39.03 40.52 -21.73
CA SER A 28 38.95 39.70 -22.95
C SER A 28 40.34 39.24 -23.39
N PHE A 29 40.54 37.93 -23.55
CA PHE A 29 41.62 37.38 -24.38
C PHE A 29 41.19 36.11 -25.13
N SER A 30 41.82 35.96 -26.28
CA SER A 30 41.46 35.21 -27.48
C SER A 30 41.74 33.70 -27.41
N SER A 31 40.82 32.96 -28.07
CA SER A 31 40.98 31.68 -28.80
C SER A 31 42.37 31.05 -28.85
N ALA A 32 42.51 29.89 -28.19
CA ALA A 32 43.37 28.78 -28.60
C ALA A 32 42.67 27.46 -28.29
N ALA A 33 42.47 26.64 -29.31
CA ALA A 33 41.76 25.37 -29.26
C ALA A 33 42.53 24.32 -28.44
N ALA A 34 41.91 23.82 -27.36
CA ALA A 34 42.30 22.58 -26.69
C ALA A 34 41.07 21.67 -26.68
N ALA A 35 41.20 20.52 -27.36
CA ALA A 35 40.15 19.53 -27.50
C ALA A 35 39.66 19.03 -26.14
N ALA A 36 38.37 19.24 -25.85
CA ALA A 36 37.70 18.63 -24.71
C ALA A 36 37.68 17.11 -24.86
N PRO A 37 37.90 16.33 -23.79
CA PRO A 37 37.79 14.88 -23.84
C PRO A 37 36.35 14.49 -24.19
N THR A 38 36.20 13.71 -25.25
CA THR A 38 34.94 13.11 -25.67
C THR A 38 34.32 12.35 -24.49
N PRO A 39 33.01 12.50 -24.19
CA PRO A 39 32.40 11.72 -23.12
C PRO A 39 32.55 10.25 -23.45
N ALA A 40 33.27 9.52 -22.59
CA ALA A 40 33.40 8.08 -22.69
C ALA A 40 31.99 7.48 -22.73
N SER A 41 31.72 6.68 -23.76
CA SER A 41 30.51 5.87 -23.83
C SER A 41 30.35 5.08 -22.54
N PRO A 42 29.15 4.96 -21.95
CA PRO A 42 28.97 4.21 -20.72
C PRO A 42 29.27 2.74 -21.00
N THR A 43 30.49 2.31 -20.69
CA THR A 43 30.90 0.91 -20.71
C THR A 43 30.10 0.19 -19.64
N THR A 44 29.07 -0.53 -20.09
CA THR A 44 28.30 -1.44 -19.23
C THR A 44 29.26 -2.55 -18.78
N PRO A 45 29.42 -2.83 -17.48
CA PRO A 45 30.29 -3.91 -17.01
C PRO A 45 29.75 -5.26 -17.54
N PRO A 46 30.64 -6.20 -17.94
CA PRO A 46 30.21 -7.49 -18.43
C PRO A 46 29.73 -8.34 -17.24
N GLY A 47 28.42 -8.59 -17.16
CA GLY A 47 27.84 -9.55 -16.21
C GLY A 47 26.53 -9.16 -15.54
N THR A 48 26.00 -7.94 -15.71
CA THR A 48 24.69 -7.59 -15.16
C THR A 48 23.60 -8.24 -16.02
N PRO A 49 22.73 -9.14 -15.50
CA PRO A 49 21.53 -9.49 -16.22
C PRO A 49 20.67 -8.22 -16.31
N ALA A 50 20.59 -7.65 -17.51
CA ALA A 50 19.88 -6.41 -17.77
C ALA A 50 18.36 -6.66 -17.76
N GLY A 51 17.72 -6.60 -16.58
CA GLY A 51 16.27 -6.62 -16.43
C GLY A 51 15.79 -7.23 -15.10
N PHE A 52 14.54 -6.94 -14.73
CA PHE A 52 13.83 -7.59 -13.63
C PHE A 52 13.72 -9.11 -13.90
N PRO A 53 14.36 -10.01 -13.14
CA PRO A 53 14.49 -11.43 -13.53
C PRO A 53 13.32 -12.32 -13.08
N PHE A 54 12.25 -11.72 -12.55
CA PHE A 54 11.11 -12.44 -11.98
C PHE A 54 9.88 -12.28 -12.85
N THR A 55 9.23 -13.36 -13.21
CA THR A 55 7.92 -13.28 -13.87
C THR A 55 6.83 -12.94 -12.85
N ARG A 56 5.64 -12.56 -13.30
CA ARG A 56 4.49 -12.46 -12.38
C ARG A 56 4.19 -13.79 -11.69
N LEU A 57 4.35 -14.89 -12.41
CA LEU A 57 4.16 -16.24 -11.89
C LEU A 57 5.14 -16.56 -10.74
N ASP A 58 6.38 -16.07 -10.82
CA ASP A 58 7.37 -16.24 -9.73
C ASP A 58 6.91 -15.56 -8.44
N LEU A 59 6.37 -14.35 -8.55
CA LEU A 59 5.84 -13.63 -7.39
C LEU A 59 4.57 -14.28 -6.85
N SER A 60 3.68 -14.78 -7.72
CA SER A 60 2.50 -15.55 -7.32
C SER A 60 2.90 -16.83 -6.57
N LEU A 61 3.98 -17.50 -6.99
CA LEU A 61 4.50 -18.67 -6.30
C LEU A 61 5.05 -18.33 -4.91
N LEU A 62 5.89 -17.29 -4.81
CA LEU A 62 6.42 -16.82 -3.52
C LEU A 62 5.31 -16.39 -2.56
N ASP A 63 4.25 -15.75 -3.07
CA ASP A 63 3.08 -15.41 -2.27
C ASP A 63 2.33 -16.64 -1.76
N ALA A 64 2.06 -17.61 -2.64
CA ALA A 64 1.37 -18.83 -2.26
C ALA A 64 2.16 -19.61 -1.20
N VAL A 65 3.49 -19.66 -1.32
CA VAL A 65 4.38 -20.23 -0.30
C VAL A 65 4.28 -19.45 1.02
N GLY A 66 4.30 -18.12 0.98
CA GLY A 66 4.18 -17.27 2.16
C GLY A 66 2.84 -17.41 2.90
N GLN A 67 1.75 -17.68 2.18
CA GLN A 67 0.40 -17.82 2.73
C GLN A 67 0.09 -19.23 3.26
N CYS A 68 0.41 -20.26 2.48
CA CYS A 68 -0.06 -21.62 2.73
C CYS A 68 0.93 -22.45 3.55
N GLY A 69 2.23 -22.16 3.45
CA GLY A 69 3.27 -22.95 4.11
C GLY A 69 3.50 -24.35 3.51
N ASP A 70 2.51 -24.94 2.83
CA ASP A 70 2.58 -26.23 2.15
C ASP A 70 2.88 -26.07 0.64
N LEU A 71 3.86 -26.83 0.15
CA LEU A 71 4.34 -26.72 -1.23
C LEU A 71 3.37 -27.31 -2.27
N ALA A 72 2.61 -28.34 -1.90
CA ALA A 72 1.64 -28.94 -2.81
C ALA A 72 0.43 -28.01 -3.00
N GLU A 73 -0.03 -27.37 -1.93
CA GLU A 73 -1.07 -26.34 -2.00
C GLU A 73 -0.61 -25.11 -2.78
N ALA A 74 0.64 -24.65 -2.58
CA ALA A 74 1.19 -23.56 -3.38
C ALA A 74 1.28 -23.91 -4.88
N ALA A 75 1.60 -25.16 -5.21
CA ALA A 75 1.60 -25.65 -6.59
C ALA A 75 0.19 -25.64 -7.19
N ARG A 76 -0.82 -26.14 -6.45
CA ARG A 76 -2.22 -26.14 -6.89
C ARG A 76 -2.73 -24.72 -7.20
N ARG A 77 -2.48 -23.77 -6.30
CA ARG A 77 -2.92 -22.36 -6.46
C ARG A 77 -2.27 -21.65 -7.64
N THR A 78 -1.05 -22.02 -7.99
CA THR A 78 -0.29 -21.40 -9.10
C THR A 78 -0.43 -22.15 -10.42
N GLY A 79 -1.19 -23.25 -10.45
CA GLY A 79 -1.31 -24.12 -11.63
C GLY A 79 -0.01 -24.86 -11.97
N SER A 80 0.90 -25.00 -11.01
CA SER A 80 2.20 -25.66 -11.19
C SER A 80 2.08 -27.18 -10.98
N ARG A 81 2.75 -27.98 -11.83
CA ARG A 81 2.82 -29.44 -11.65
C ARG A 81 3.85 -29.82 -10.58
N GLY A 82 3.64 -30.94 -9.87
CA GLY A 82 4.54 -31.44 -8.82
C GLY A 82 6.00 -31.53 -9.28
N GLY A 83 6.93 -31.02 -8.47
CA GLY A 83 8.37 -30.89 -8.78
C GLY A 83 8.77 -29.65 -9.60
N ALA A 84 7.84 -28.95 -10.25
CA ALA A 84 8.14 -27.69 -10.93
C ALA A 84 8.38 -26.53 -9.95
N VAL A 85 7.64 -26.53 -8.83
CA VAL A 85 7.76 -25.53 -7.77
C VAL A 85 9.17 -25.49 -7.17
N GLU A 86 9.74 -26.64 -6.81
CA GLU A 86 11.08 -26.70 -6.20
C GLU A 86 12.14 -26.16 -7.16
N ARG A 87 12.13 -26.60 -8.42
CA ARG A 87 13.05 -26.09 -9.45
C ARG A 87 12.90 -24.59 -9.67
N GLN A 88 11.65 -24.09 -9.66
CA GLN A 88 11.38 -22.67 -9.80
C GLN A 88 11.92 -21.89 -8.58
N LEU A 89 11.68 -22.34 -7.36
CA LEU A 89 12.24 -21.73 -6.15
C LEU A 89 13.78 -21.78 -6.14
N GLU A 90 14.41 -22.88 -6.56
CA GLU A 90 15.87 -22.96 -6.72
C GLU A 90 16.40 -21.98 -7.76
N ARG A 91 15.70 -21.83 -8.90
CA ARG A 91 16.05 -20.83 -9.92
C ARG A 91 15.98 -19.43 -9.34
N LEU A 92 14.96 -19.14 -8.53
CA LEU A 92 14.79 -17.84 -7.87
C LEU A 92 15.91 -17.58 -6.86
N ASP A 93 16.24 -18.57 -6.01
CA ASP A 93 17.34 -18.46 -5.06
C ASP A 93 18.68 -18.22 -5.77
N LYS A 94 18.95 -18.94 -6.88
CA LYS A 94 20.14 -18.74 -7.71
C LYS A 94 20.18 -17.37 -8.38
N ALA A 95 19.05 -16.88 -8.88
CA ALA A 95 18.96 -15.56 -9.51
C ALA A 95 19.26 -14.42 -8.52
N VAL A 96 18.86 -14.57 -7.26
CA VAL A 96 19.11 -13.58 -6.20
C VAL A 96 20.45 -13.80 -5.50
N GLY A 97 20.96 -15.02 -5.48
CA GLY A 97 22.13 -15.42 -4.69
C GLY A 97 21.85 -15.53 -3.19
N LEU A 98 20.59 -15.67 -2.78
CA LEU A 98 20.15 -15.82 -1.40
C LEU A 98 18.98 -16.82 -1.32
N PRO A 99 18.85 -17.58 -0.23
CA PRO A 99 17.65 -18.38 0.00
C PRO A 99 16.45 -17.46 0.23
N LEU A 100 15.44 -17.52 -0.65
CA LEU A 100 14.19 -16.78 -0.50
C LEU A 100 13.17 -17.56 0.35
N THR A 101 13.38 -18.85 0.52
CA THR A 101 12.50 -19.74 1.29
C THR A 101 13.29 -20.62 2.24
N LEU A 102 12.75 -20.85 3.44
CA LEU A 102 13.16 -21.90 4.37
C LEU A 102 12.30 -23.14 4.07
N ARG A 103 12.92 -24.24 3.67
CA ARG A 103 12.22 -25.42 3.14
C ARG A 103 12.36 -26.63 4.08
N GLY A 104 11.25 -27.32 4.28
CA GLY A 104 11.16 -28.66 4.87
C GLY A 104 10.67 -29.67 3.83
N ARG A 105 10.37 -30.91 4.27
CA ARG A 105 10.01 -32.02 3.35
C ARG A 105 8.76 -31.75 2.51
N HIS A 106 7.79 -31.01 3.05
CA HIS A 106 6.54 -30.64 2.37
C HIS A 106 6.16 -29.17 2.60
N THR A 107 6.98 -28.45 3.36
CA THR A 107 6.67 -27.10 3.82
C THR A 107 7.71 -26.11 3.31
N ALA A 108 7.29 -24.88 3.09
CA ALA A 108 8.20 -23.77 2.81
C ALA A 108 7.63 -22.48 3.40
N ARG A 109 8.49 -21.63 3.94
CA ARG A 109 8.13 -20.27 4.39
C ARG A 109 9.11 -19.27 3.80
N LEU A 110 8.67 -18.04 3.57
CA LEU A 110 9.57 -17.00 3.08
C LEU A 110 10.65 -16.68 4.13
N THR A 111 11.89 -16.49 3.67
CA THR A 111 12.92 -15.81 4.48
C THR A 111 12.63 -14.30 4.51
N SER A 112 13.34 -13.54 5.36
CA SER A 112 13.25 -12.07 5.32
C SER A 112 13.61 -11.49 3.95
N ALA A 113 14.60 -12.09 3.26
CA ALA A 113 14.95 -11.73 1.89
C ALA A 113 13.81 -12.06 0.91
N GLY A 114 13.19 -13.24 1.03
CA GLY A 114 12.03 -13.64 0.23
C GLY A 114 10.84 -12.69 0.41
N SER A 115 10.50 -12.32 1.64
CA SER A 115 9.41 -11.38 1.94
C SER A 115 9.67 -9.99 1.35
N ARG A 116 10.89 -9.46 1.48
CA ARG A 116 11.26 -8.15 0.91
C ARG A 116 11.26 -8.17 -0.62
N LEU A 117 11.78 -9.23 -1.24
CA LEU A 117 11.81 -9.35 -2.69
C LEU A 117 10.40 -9.49 -3.27
N LEU A 118 9.53 -10.27 -2.62
CA LEU A 118 8.13 -10.39 -3.01
C LEU A 118 7.43 -9.02 -2.98
N ALA A 119 7.66 -8.24 -1.92
CA ALA A 119 7.13 -6.88 -1.79
C ALA A 119 7.64 -5.96 -2.92
N ALA A 120 8.96 -5.92 -3.15
CA ALA A 120 9.57 -5.12 -4.21
C ALA A 120 9.08 -5.54 -5.62
N GLY A 121 8.93 -6.84 -5.86
CA GLY A 121 8.48 -7.36 -7.15
C GLY A 121 7.03 -7.00 -7.45
N ARG A 122 6.16 -7.03 -6.45
CA ARG A 122 4.78 -6.57 -6.60
C ARG A 122 4.70 -5.09 -6.90
N ARG A 123 5.45 -4.28 -6.15
CA ARG A 123 5.55 -2.84 -6.42
C ARG A 123 5.94 -2.58 -7.88
N PHE A 124 6.98 -3.26 -8.35
CA PHE A 124 7.45 -3.15 -9.73
C PHE A 124 6.33 -3.42 -10.75
N PHE A 125 5.66 -4.58 -10.67
CA PHE A 125 4.61 -4.89 -11.65
C PHE A 125 3.37 -4.01 -11.54
N ARG A 126 3.08 -3.45 -10.37
CA ARG A 126 2.01 -2.45 -10.21
C ARG A 126 2.36 -1.11 -10.81
N GLN A 127 3.61 -0.65 -10.63
CA GLN A 127 4.12 0.54 -11.29
C GLN A 127 4.12 0.36 -12.82
N VAL A 128 4.45 -0.83 -13.32
CA VAL A 128 4.33 -1.19 -14.74
C VAL A 128 2.86 -1.14 -15.20
N ASP A 129 1.95 -1.79 -14.47
CA ASP A 129 0.52 -1.78 -14.80
C ASP A 129 -0.03 -0.34 -14.86
N LEU A 130 0.34 0.52 -13.89
CA LEU A 130 -0.06 1.93 -13.90
C LEU A 130 0.55 2.70 -15.09
N ALA A 131 1.85 2.55 -15.35
CA ALA A 131 2.53 3.29 -16.41
C ALA A 131 2.05 2.88 -17.81
N VAL A 132 1.71 1.60 -18.03
CA VAL A 132 1.02 1.16 -19.25
C VAL A 132 -0.26 1.98 -19.41
N ARG A 133 -1.01 2.17 -18.33
CA ARG A 133 -2.29 2.85 -18.40
C ARG A 133 -2.20 4.34 -18.69
N THR A 134 -1.29 5.01 -18.01
CA THR A 134 -1.14 6.47 -18.15
C THR A 134 -0.48 6.85 -19.48
N ASP A 135 0.40 5.99 -20.00
CA ASP A 135 1.29 6.37 -21.11
C ASP A 135 0.82 5.77 -22.42
N ILE A 136 0.53 4.46 -22.43
CA ILE A 136 0.22 3.72 -23.65
C ILE A 136 -1.22 3.99 -24.10
N PHE A 137 -2.17 4.14 -23.17
CA PHE A 137 -3.56 4.51 -23.52
C PHE A 137 -3.76 6.02 -23.73
N GLY A 138 -2.76 6.87 -23.51
CA GLY A 138 -2.80 8.28 -23.94
C GLY A 138 -3.51 9.25 -23.00
N HIS A 139 -3.65 8.90 -21.72
CA HIS A 139 -4.27 9.75 -20.70
C HIS A 139 -3.34 10.93 -20.30
N GLY A 140 -2.03 10.81 -20.42
CA GLY A 140 -1.10 11.91 -20.11
C GLY A 140 -0.91 12.14 -18.60
N PRO A 141 -0.05 13.08 -18.18
CA PRO A 141 0.29 13.29 -16.77
C PRO A 141 -0.77 14.05 -15.96
N GLU A 142 -1.71 14.72 -16.63
CA GLU A 142 -2.80 15.50 -16.00
C GLU A 142 -4.18 14.85 -16.11
N ALA A 143 -4.35 13.78 -16.91
CA ALA A 143 -5.58 13.03 -16.82
C ALA A 143 -5.52 12.15 -15.57
N VAL A 144 -6.50 12.39 -14.71
CA VAL A 144 -6.77 11.64 -13.49
C VAL A 144 -7.35 10.28 -13.88
N ASP A 145 -6.60 9.48 -14.64
CA ASP A 145 -7.03 8.14 -15.00
C ASP A 145 -6.59 7.18 -13.92
N ALA A 146 -7.50 7.05 -12.97
CA ALA A 146 -7.48 6.08 -11.90
C ALA A 146 -7.25 4.66 -12.47
N PRO A 147 -6.63 3.75 -11.69
CA PRO A 147 -6.43 2.40 -12.16
C PRO A 147 -7.79 1.73 -12.41
N ALA A 148 -7.98 1.09 -13.57
CA ALA A 148 -9.26 0.49 -13.98
C ALA A 148 -9.56 -0.71 -13.11
N VAL A 149 -8.59 -1.16 -12.31
CA VAL A 149 -8.83 -1.92 -11.10
C VAL A 149 -7.98 -1.33 -9.97
N LEU A 150 -8.59 -0.69 -8.98
CA LEU A 150 -7.94 -0.32 -7.72
C LEU A 150 -8.24 -1.39 -6.67
N ALA A 151 -7.21 -2.06 -6.16
CA ALA A 151 -7.38 -3.04 -5.10
C ALA A 151 -7.35 -2.34 -3.72
N ILE A 152 -8.40 -2.52 -2.94
CA ILE A 152 -8.53 -1.94 -1.59
C ILE A 152 -8.77 -3.06 -0.59
N ALA A 153 -8.03 -3.06 0.52
CA ALA A 153 -8.38 -3.89 1.68
C ALA A 153 -9.09 -3.05 2.74
N SER A 154 -10.14 -3.60 3.37
CA SER A 154 -10.87 -2.95 4.45
C SER A 154 -11.16 -3.90 5.59
N ALA A 155 -10.99 -3.40 6.82
CA ALA A 155 -11.41 -4.10 8.02
C ALA A 155 -12.87 -3.83 8.38
N GLU A 156 -13.47 -2.84 7.73
CA GLU A 156 -14.83 -2.43 7.98
C GLU A 156 -15.79 -3.17 7.04
N PRO A 157 -16.82 -3.85 7.59
CA PRO A 157 -17.93 -4.35 6.79
C PRO A 157 -18.68 -3.15 6.18
N PHE A 158 -19.40 -3.35 5.06
CA PHE A 158 -20.16 -2.32 4.33
C PHE A 158 -19.35 -1.34 3.47
N LEU A 159 -18.07 -1.64 3.20
CA LEU A 159 -17.34 -0.91 2.14
C LEU A 159 -17.99 -1.17 0.76
N GLU A 160 -18.57 -2.36 0.54
CA GLU A 160 -19.22 -2.77 -0.71
C GLU A 160 -20.26 -1.75 -1.20
N ASP A 161 -21.17 -1.35 -0.32
CA ASP A 161 -22.19 -0.33 -0.65
C ASP A 161 -21.60 1.08 -0.88
N VAL A 162 -20.34 1.33 -0.52
CA VAL A 162 -19.64 2.61 -0.77
C VAL A 162 -18.79 2.53 -2.04
N VAL A 163 -18.33 1.32 -2.33
CA VAL A 163 -17.46 0.97 -3.45
C VAL A 163 -18.20 1.05 -4.77
N GLU A 164 -19.46 0.63 -4.85
CA GLU A 164 -20.22 0.74 -6.10
C GLU A 164 -20.40 2.20 -6.54
N ASP A 165 -20.79 3.08 -5.61
CA ASP A 165 -20.96 4.51 -5.87
C ASP A 165 -19.62 5.20 -6.16
N ALA A 166 -18.56 4.86 -5.43
CA ALA A 166 -17.25 5.43 -5.66
C ALA A 166 -16.62 4.94 -6.97
N ALA A 167 -16.78 3.66 -7.30
CA ALA A 167 -16.37 3.07 -8.57
C ALA A 167 -17.08 3.74 -9.76
N ALA A 168 -18.39 3.97 -9.65
CA ALA A 168 -19.18 4.63 -10.68
C ALA A 168 -18.80 6.11 -10.85
N ALA A 169 -18.56 6.83 -9.74
CA ALA A 169 -18.15 8.23 -9.79
C ALA A 169 -16.73 8.43 -10.36
N LEU A 170 -15.85 7.44 -10.14
CA LEU A 170 -14.45 7.48 -10.56
C LEU A 170 -14.17 6.75 -11.89
N ASP A 171 -15.18 6.12 -12.49
CA ASP A 171 -15.05 5.24 -13.67
C ASP A 171 -13.93 4.19 -13.52
N ILE A 172 -13.87 3.54 -12.34
CA ILE A 172 -12.90 2.48 -12.04
C ILE A 172 -13.56 1.22 -11.52
N LEU A 173 -13.00 0.05 -11.84
CA LEU A 173 -13.31 -1.14 -11.08
C LEU A 173 -12.60 -1.06 -9.73
N LEU A 174 -13.34 -1.31 -8.66
CA LEU A 174 -12.76 -1.47 -7.33
C LEU A 174 -12.77 -2.94 -6.97
N SER A 175 -11.60 -3.49 -6.61
CA SER A 175 -11.49 -4.84 -6.06
C SER A 175 -11.33 -4.75 -4.56
N VAL A 176 -12.35 -5.18 -3.81
CA VAL A 176 -12.41 -5.04 -2.36
C VAL A 176 -12.06 -6.35 -1.68
N HIS A 177 -11.14 -6.28 -0.72
CA HIS A 177 -10.77 -7.40 0.13
C HIS A 177 -11.16 -7.10 1.58
N HIS A 178 -12.10 -7.87 2.12
CA HIS A 178 -12.47 -7.80 3.53
C HIS A 178 -11.58 -8.71 4.38
N ASP A 179 -10.95 -8.14 5.40
CA ASP A 179 -9.97 -8.85 6.22
C ASP A 179 -9.89 -8.27 7.63
N THR A 180 -9.23 -8.98 8.55
CA THR A 180 -8.95 -8.42 9.90
C THR A 180 -8.07 -7.16 9.80
N PRO A 181 -8.16 -6.22 10.77
CA PRO A 181 -7.37 -4.99 10.74
C PRO A 181 -5.86 -5.19 10.49
N GLN A 182 -5.26 -6.20 11.12
CA GLN A 182 -3.83 -6.53 10.93
C GLN A 182 -3.56 -7.09 9.54
N GLN A 183 -4.50 -7.86 9.01
CA GLN A 183 -4.35 -8.47 7.69
C GLN A 183 -4.50 -7.44 6.57
N VAL A 184 -5.37 -6.43 6.74
CA VAL A 184 -5.43 -5.24 5.89
C VAL A 184 -4.06 -4.54 5.83
N MET A 185 -3.45 -4.30 6.99
CA MET A 185 -2.13 -3.68 7.06
C MET A 185 -1.03 -4.54 6.42
N ARG A 186 -1.05 -5.86 6.66
CA ARG A 186 -0.12 -6.81 6.03
C ARG A 186 -0.26 -6.84 4.51
N ARG A 187 -1.48 -6.79 3.98
CA ARG A 187 -1.74 -6.72 2.54
C ARG A 187 -1.22 -5.43 1.93
N LEU A 188 -1.45 -4.30 2.60
CA LEU A 188 -0.91 -3.04 2.13
C LEU A 188 0.61 -3.14 2.10
N ALA A 189 1.26 -3.42 3.24
CA ALA A 189 2.71 -3.56 3.37
C ALA A 189 3.34 -4.52 2.35
N GLY A 190 2.68 -5.66 2.11
CA GLY A 190 3.10 -6.68 1.15
C GLY A 190 2.83 -6.34 -0.31
N TYR A 191 2.29 -5.17 -0.63
CA TYR A 191 1.88 -4.76 -1.98
C TYR A 191 0.83 -5.70 -2.61
N HIS A 192 -0.05 -6.31 -1.79
CA HIS A 192 -1.19 -7.09 -2.27
C HIS A 192 -2.39 -6.22 -2.64
N VAL A 193 -2.50 -5.03 -2.05
CA VAL A 193 -3.53 -4.02 -2.33
C VAL A 193 -2.89 -2.65 -2.51
N ASP A 194 -3.60 -1.76 -3.21
CA ASP A 194 -3.15 -0.43 -3.58
C ASP A 194 -3.51 0.59 -2.51
N ALA A 195 -4.63 0.34 -1.83
CA ALA A 195 -5.06 1.10 -0.67
C ALA A 195 -5.51 0.19 0.49
N ALA A 196 -5.45 0.72 1.70
CA ALA A 196 -6.06 0.15 2.88
C ALA A 196 -6.99 1.18 3.54
N HIS A 197 -8.22 0.76 3.79
CA HIS A 197 -9.16 1.48 4.62
C HIS A 197 -9.15 0.87 6.04
N THR A 198 -8.76 1.66 7.02
CA THR A 198 -8.48 1.19 8.39
C THR A 198 -8.72 2.30 9.40
N TRP A 199 -8.75 1.97 10.68
CA TRP A 199 -9.00 2.91 11.78
C TRP A 199 -7.86 2.92 12.78
N SER A 200 -7.73 4.01 13.55
CA SER A 200 -6.79 4.19 14.66
C SER A 200 -7.47 5.01 15.77
N LEU A 201 -7.00 4.90 17.01
CA LEU A 201 -7.44 5.75 18.12
C LEU A 201 -6.65 7.07 18.21
N ASP A 202 -5.34 7.06 17.90
CA ASP A 202 -4.44 8.19 18.17
C ASP A 202 -3.96 8.94 16.91
N ALA A 203 -4.78 9.01 15.85
CA ALA A 203 -4.46 9.68 14.58
C ALA A 203 -3.26 9.04 13.80
N PRO A 204 -2.98 9.44 12.54
CA PRO A 204 -2.26 8.62 11.56
C PRO A 204 -0.74 8.81 11.62
N GLY A 205 -0.12 8.51 12.76
CA GLY A 205 1.35 8.47 12.91
C GLY A 205 2.00 7.16 12.43
N ARG A 206 1.34 6.40 11.55
CA ARG A 206 1.79 5.06 11.17
C ARG A 206 3.05 5.11 10.32
N SER A 207 4.18 4.71 10.90
CA SER A 207 5.39 4.40 10.14
C SER A 207 5.30 2.96 9.65
N LEU A 208 4.78 2.76 8.44
CA LEU A 208 5.12 1.55 7.70
C LEU A 208 6.59 1.69 7.27
N GLU A 209 7.31 0.57 7.14
CA GLU A 209 8.70 0.53 6.61
C GLU A 209 8.77 0.92 5.11
N ARG A 210 7.83 1.71 4.61
CA ARG A 210 7.72 2.16 3.23
C ARG A 210 6.91 3.46 3.14
N PRO A 211 7.08 4.27 2.07
CA PRO A 211 6.27 5.46 1.87
C PRO A 211 4.81 5.08 1.64
N VAL A 212 3.95 5.54 2.54
CA VAL A 212 2.48 5.48 2.42
C VAL A 212 1.96 6.87 2.69
N ARG A 213 0.97 7.30 1.92
CA ARG A 213 0.23 8.54 2.21
C ARG A 213 -1.08 8.19 2.88
N THR A 214 -1.41 8.94 3.92
CA THR A 214 -2.64 8.75 4.68
C THR A 214 -3.59 9.91 4.40
N TYR A 215 -4.80 9.56 3.98
CA TYR A 215 -5.90 10.50 3.75
C TYR A 215 -6.96 10.26 4.82
N PRO A 216 -7.23 11.24 5.69
CA PRO A 216 -8.30 11.12 6.68
C PRO A 216 -9.64 10.90 5.98
N VAL A 217 -10.44 9.96 6.50
CA VAL A 217 -11.81 9.71 6.00
C VAL A 217 -12.81 10.28 6.98
N LEU A 218 -12.77 9.81 8.24
CA LEU A 218 -13.73 10.26 9.24
C LEU A 218 -13.16 10.12 10.63
N ASP A 219 -13.35 11.16 11.45
CA ASP A 219 -13.17 11.05 12.89
C ASP A 219 -14.53 10.78 13.55
N ASP A 220 -14.69 9.55 14.02
CA ASP A 220 -15.93 8.85 14.27
C ASP A 220 -16.09 8.50 15.76
N PRO A 221 -17.09 9.08 16.45
CA PRO A 221 -17.26 8.86 17.87
C PRO A 221 -17.80 7.47 18.17
N LEU A 222 -17.34 6.90 19.28
CA LEU A 222 -17.70 5.56 19.71
C LEU A 222 -18.89 5.60 20.67
N TRP A 223 -19.69 4.55 20.58
CA TRP A 223 -20.77 4.24 21.50
C TRP A 223 -20.57 2.88 22.15
N VAL A 224 -21.37 2.56 23.16
CA VAL A 224 -21.47 1.21 23.70
C VAL A 224 -22.69 0.50 23.13
N THR A 225 -22.53 -0.78 22.80
CA THR A 225 -23.60 -1.71 22.43
C THR A 225 -23.93 -2.56 23.65
N LEU A 226 -25.19 -2.48 24.09
CA LEU A 226 -25.72 -3.15 25.28
C LEU A 226 -26.84 -4.13 24.87
N PRO A 227 -27.06 -5.23 25.61
CA PRO A 227 -28.29 -6.00 25.49
C PRO A 227 -29.52 -5.14 25.78
N GLN A 228 -30.65 -5.40 25.11
CA GLN A 228 -31.88 -4.62 25.30
C GLN A 228 -32.38 -4.58 26.76
N GLY A 229 -32.20 -5.68 27.50
CA GLY A 229 -32.56 -5.80 28.92
C GLY A 229 -31.52 -5.26 29.91
N HIS A 230 -30.42 -4.67 29.42
CA HIS A 230 -29.34 -4.18 30.28
C HIS A 230 -29.80 -2.99 31.14
N ARG A 231 -29.33 -2.88 32.40
CA ARG A 231 -29.75 -1.82 33.34
C ARG A 231 -29.52 -0.39 32.80
N LEU A 232 -28.49 -0.22 31.96
CA LEU A 232 -28.13 1.06 31.33
C LEU A 232 -28.76 1.25 29.93
N ALA A 233 -29.55 0.29 29.44
CA ALA A 233 -30.18 0.39 28.13
C ALA A 233 -31.28 1.46 28.08
N GLY A 234 -31.95 1.79 29.19
CA GLY A 234 -33.03 2.80 29.22
C GLY A 234 -32.56 4.24 29.38
N GLY A 235 -31.28 4.49 29.68
CA GLY A 235 -30.75 5.81 30.04
C GLY A 235 -30.24 6.64 28.86
N GLY A 236 -29.75 7.84 29.17
CA GLY A 236 -29.05 8.74 28.24
C GLY A 236 -27.60 8.30 27.97
N ALA A 237 -26.67 9.26 27.86
CA ALA A 237 -25.25 8.93 27.73
C ALA A 237 -24.72 8.19 28.98
N VAL A 238 -23.88 7.18 28.77
CA VAL A 238 -23.39 6.26 29.81
C VAL A 238 -21.93 6.57 30.12
N PRO A 239 -21.52 6.77 31.39
CA PRO A 239 -20.11 6.87 31.76
C PRO A 239 -19.38 5.54 31.57
N LEU A 240 -18.14 5.55 31.08
CA LEU A 240 -17.31 4.34 30.95
C LEU A 240 -17.06 3.67 32.31
N ALA A 241 -16.93 4.46 33.38
CA ALA A 241 -16.73 3.96 34.73
C ALA A 241 -17.85 3.00 35.18
N ASP A 242 -19.09 3.28 34.80
CA ASP A 242 -20.27 2.48 35.16
C ASP A 242 -20.32 1.13 34.43
N LEU A 243 -19.48 0.94 33.41
CA LEU A 243 -19.42 -0.26 32.57
C LEU A 243 -18.19 -1.13 32.86
N ARG A 244 -17.34 -0.75 33.82
CA ARG A 244 -16.04 -1.42 34.06
C ARG A 244 -16.18 -2.89 34.43
N ASP A 245 -17.20 -3.22 35.22
CA ASP A 245 -17.42 -4.55 35.77
C ASP A 245 -18.28 -5.44 34.85
N GLU A 246 -18.73 -4.91 33.72
CA GLU A 246 -19.47 -5.66 32.71
C GLU A 246 -18.53 -6.60 31.92
N THR A 247 -19.11 -7.61 31.28
CA THR A 247 -18.33 -8.48 30.37
C THR A 247 -18.17 -7.79 29.02
N TRP A 248 -16.94 -7.45 28.66
CA TRP A 248 -16.61 -6.83 27.38
C TRP A 248 -16.16 -7.84 26.35
N VAL A 249 -16.48 -7.55 25.09
CA VAL A 249 -15.87 -8.18 23.92
C VAL A 249 -15.21 -7.14 23.03
N SER A 250 -14.03 -7.45 22.52
CA SER A 250 -13.27 -6.57 21.64
C SER A 250 -12.53 -7.37 20.58
N GLU A 251 -12.35 -6.73 19.42
CA GLU A 251 -11.47 -7.23 18.37
C GLU A 251 -10.08 -6.60 18.53
N VAL A 252 -9.08 -7.26 17.95
CA VAL A 252 -7.74 -6.70 17.90
C VAL A 252 -7.65 -5.75 16.70
N GLY A 253 -7.24 -4.51 16.96
CA GLY A 253 -7.00 -3.46 15.99
C GLY A 253 -5.74 -3.67 15.14
N PRO A 254 -5.53 -2.80 14.15
CA PRO A 254 -4.50 -2.95 13.12
C PRO A 254 -3.07 -3.01 13.65
N ASP A 255 -2.78 -2.36 14.76
CA ASP A 255 -1.48 -2.28 15.44
C ASP A 255 -1.43 -3.22 16.66
N SER A 256 -2.25 -4.27 16.63
CA SER A 256 -2.43 -5.25 17.72
C SER A 256 -3.03 -4.67 19.02
N GLU A 257 -3.61 -3.48 18.95
CA GLU A 257 -4.27 -2.83 20.07
C GLU A 257 -5.65 -3.43 20.36
N VAL A 258 -6.04 -3.50 21.62
CA VAL A 258 -7.41 -3.91 22.00
C VAL A 258 -8.24 -2.66 22.22
N LEU A 259 -9.18 -2.38 21.31
CA LEU A 259 -9.93 -1.11 21.24
C LEU A 259 -10.54 -0.72 22.60
N VAL A 260 -11.22 -1.66 23.25
CA VAL A 260 -11.84 -1.41 24.57
C VAL A 260 -10.79 -1.02 25.61
N ALA A 261 -9.71 -1.78 25.73
CA ALA A 261 -8.65 -1.49 26.70
C ALA A 261 -8.02 -0.11 26.48
N ARG A 262 -7.79 0.27 25.21
CA ARG A 262 -7.24 1.59 24.86
C ARG A 262 -8.20 2.73 25.17
N VAL A 263 -9.50 2.54 24.96
CA VAL A 263 -10.51 3.56 25.32
C VAL A 263 -10.56 3.79 26.83
N PHE A 264 -10.53 2.73 27.64
CA PHE A 264 -10.44 2.87 29.10
C PHE A 264 -9.14 3.57 29.52
N GLN A 265 -8.01 3.17 28.94
CA GLN A 265 -6.72 3.80 29.20
C GLN A 265 -6.72 5.30 28.85
N ALA A 266 -7.26 5.68 27.68
CA ALA A 266 -7.35 7.08 27.25
C ALA A 266 -8.25 7.92 28.17
N ALA A 267 -9.27 7.30 28.78
CA ALA A 267 -10.11 7.93 29.79
C ALA A 267 -9.45 7.98 31.19
N GLY A 268 -8.22 7.50 31.36
CA GLY A 268 -7.55 7.41 32.66
C GLY A 268 -8.16 6.37 33.60
N LEU A 269 -8.93 5.42 33.05
CA LEU A 269 -9.59 4.36 33.80
C LEU A 269 -8.79 3.05 33.72
N PRO A 270 -8.84 2.21 34.77
CA PRO A 270 -8.30 0.86 34.70
C PRO A 270 -9.04 0.04 33.63
N ALA A 271 -8.35 -0.92 33.02
CA ALA A 271 -8.96 -1.84 32.06
C ALA A 271 -10.19 -2.56 32.67
N PRO A 272 -11.17 -2.96 31.84
CA PRO A 272 -12.33 -3.70 32.32
C PRO A 272 -11.94 -5.00 33.04
N ALA A 273 -12.75 -5.40 34.02
CA ALA A 273 -12.49 -6.60 34.81
C ALA A 273 -12.58 -7.89 33.98
N ALA A 274 -13.50 -7.93 33.00
CA ALA A 274 -13.72 -9.07 32.12
C ALA A 274 -13.68 -8.61 30.65
N LEU A 275 -12.58 -8.89 29.94
CA LEU A 275 -12.38 -8.51 28.54
C LEU A 275 -12.03 -9.72 27.68
N HIS A 276 -12.94 -10.08 26.77
CA HIS A 276 -12.74 -11.15 25.80
C HIS A 276 -12.23 -10.59 24.48
N VAL A 277 -11.06 -11.06 24.06
CA VAL A 277 -10.45 -10.68 22.77
C VAL A 277 -10.68 -11.81 21.77
N THR A 278 -11.41 -11.53 20.70
CA THR A 278 -11.81 -12.56 19.73
C THR A 278 -11.97 -11.99 18.32
N GLY A 279 -12.22 -12.84 17.34
CA GLY A 279 -12.49 -12.43 15.97
C GLY A 279 -13.88 -11.80 15.81
N ALA A 280 -14.03 -10.95 14.79
CA ALA A 280 -15.25 -10.17 14.56
C ALA A 280 -16.55 -10.98 14.52
N SER A 281 -16.52 -12.16 13.87
CA SER A 281 -17.68 -13.04 13.78
C SER A 281 -18.16 -13.54 15.14
N VAL A 282 -17.22 -13.93 16.01
CA VAL A 282 -17.50 -14.40 17.37
C VAL A 282 -17.95 -13.24 18.25
N ALA A 283 -17.27 -12.09 18.19
CA ALA A 283 -17.65 -10.88 18.93
C ALA A 283 -19.08 -10.45 18.63
N ARG A 284 -19.45 -10.39 17.34
CA ARG A 284 -20.81 -10.05 16.91
C ARG A 284 -21.85 -11.08 17.36
N GLY A 285 -21.46 -12.37 17.44
CA GLY A 285 -22.30 -13.42 18.00
C GLY A 285 -22.60 -13.19 19.48
N MET A 286 -21.58 -12.90 20.28
CA MET A 286 -21.73 -12.61 21.72
C MET A 286 -22.59 -11.36 21.96
N LEU A 287 -22.37 -10.29 21.19
CA LEU A 287 -23.19 -9.07 21.26
C LEU A 287 -24.66 -9.34 20.95
N ARG A 288 -24.97 -10.09 19.87
CA ARG A 288 -26.36 -10.41 19.49
C ARG A 288 -27.10 -11.24 20.54
N ARG A 289 -26.40 -12.19 21.17
CA ARG A 289 -26.95 -13.05 22.24
C ARG A 289 -27.01 -12.34 23.59
N GLY A 290 -26.30 -11.22 23.74
CA GLY A 290 -26.24 -10.43 24.95
C GLY A 290 -25.33 -11.00 26.04
N ASP A 291 -24.36 -11.86 25.70
CA ASP A 291 -23.41 -12.39 26.69
C ASP A 291 -22.30 -11.39 27.05
N ALA A 292 -22.14 -10.34 26.24
CA ALA A 292 -21.14 -9.31 26.42
C ALA A 292 -21.63 -7.97 25.87
N ILE A 293 -20.98 -6.89 26.28
CA ILE A 293 -21.08 -5.55 25.72
C ILE A 293 -19.86 -5.25 24.87
N GLY A 294 -19.94 -4.25 24.00
CA GLY A 294 -18.83 -3.90 23.11
C GLY A 294 -18.91 -2.48 22.58
N LEU A 295 -17.81 -2.02 22.01
CA LEU A 295 -17.75 -0.72 21.34
C LEU A 295 -18.13 -0.85 19.86
N GLY A 296 -18.72 0.21 19.33
CA GLY A 296 -18.92 0.41 17.91
C GLY A 296 -19.01 1.90 17.62
N SER A 297 -19.49 2.28 16.44
CA SER A 297 -19.85 3.67 16.19
C SER A 297 -21.17 3.80 15.43
N PRO A 298 -21.78 4.99 15.41
CA PRO A 298 -23.02 5.22 14.67
C PRO A 298 -22.86 5.14 13.16
N THR A 299 -21.69 5.49 12.62
CA THR A 299 -21.44 5.33 11.18
C THR A 299 -21.14 3.88 10.82
N ARG A 300 -20.76 3.06 11.81
CA ARG A 300 -20.29 1.67 11.66
C ARG A 300 -20.68 0.83 12.88
N PRO A 301 -21.95 0.42 12.97
CA PRO A 301 -22.44 -0.35 14.10
C PRO A 301 -21.79 -1.73 14.14
N ALA A 302 -21.28 -2.13 15.31
CA ALA A 302 -20.72 -3.47 15.51
C ALA A 302 -21.77 -4.56 15.21
N VAL A 303 -23.01 -4.35 15.65
CA VAL A 303 -24.17 -5.20 15.41
C VAL A 303 -25.40 -4.32 15.27
N VAL A 304 -26.32 -4.67 14.36
CA VAL A 304 -27.67 -4.09 14.29
C VAL A 304 -28.66 -5.24 14.49
N ALA A 305 -29.38 -5.24 15.62
CA ALA A 305 -30.38 -6.25 15.95
C ALA A 305 -31.38 -5.71 16.97
N PRO A 306 -32.65 -6.16 16.98
CA PRO A 306 -33.62 -5.76 18.00
C PRO A 306 -33.20 -6.12 19.43
N SER A 307 -32.34 -7.12 19.60
CA SER A 307 -31.85 -7.58 20.90
C SER A 307 -30.77 -6.69 21.53
N VAL A 308 -30.30 -5.65 20.82
CA VAL A 308 -29.27 -4.73 21.30
C VAL A 308 -29.74 -3.28 21.26
N VAL A 309 -29.18 -2.46 22.16
CA VAL A 309 -29.41 -1.04 22.27
C VAL A 309 -28.05 -0.34 22.29
N HIS A 310 -27.93 0.75 21.54
CA HIS A 310 -26.72 1.55 21.50
C HIS A 310 -26.85 2.81 22.36
N ARG A 311 -25.80 3.15 23.11
CA ARG A 311 -25.77 4.34 23.97
C ARG A 311 -24.48 5.12 23.78
N SER A 312 -24.63 6.44 23.66
CA SER A 312 -23.48 7.36 23.63
C SER A 312 -22.70 7.23 24.94
N LEU A 313 -21.37 7.36 24.87
CA LEU A 313 -20.52 7.42 26.06
C LEU A 313 -20.32 8.89 26.47
N VAL A 314 -20.25 9.15 27.78
CA VAL A 314 -20.06 10.52 28.30
C VAL A 314 -18.70 11.09 27.89
N GLU A 315 -17.67 10.25 27.88
CA GLU A 315 -16.29 10.59 27.54
C GLU A 315 -16.12 10.90 26.05
N ARG A 316 -17.12 10.56 25.21
CA ARG A 316 -17.11 10.72 23.75
C ARG A 316 -15.78 10.26 23.10
N PRO A 317 -15.28 9.04 23.41
CA PRO A 317 -14.09 8.52 22.76
C PRO A 317 -14.33 8.44 21.26
N HIS A 318 -13.29 8.59 20.46
CA HIS A 318 -13.38 8.59 19.01
C HIS A 318 -12.32 7.69 18.39
N ARG A 319 -12.60 7.23 17.18
CA ARG A 319 -11.61 6.59 16.31
C ARG A 319 -11.52 7.36 15.01
N SER A 320 -10.32 7.50 14.48
CA SER A 320 -10.10 8.08 13.16
C SER A 320 -9.98 6.96 12.13
N THR A 321 -10.81 7.01 11.08
CA THR A 321 -10.67 6.16 9.90
C THR A 321 -9.88 6.87 8.82
N SER A 322 -9.07 6.14 8.09
CA SER A 322 -8.20 6.71 7.05
C SER A 322 -8.02 5.75 5.89
N LEU A 323 -7.77 6.33 4.72
CA LEU A 323 -7.33 5.65 3.52
C LEU A 323 -5.81 5.78 3.41
N LEU A 324 -5.12 4.65 3.47
CA LEU A 324 -3.68 4.57 3.32
C LEU A 324 -3.37 4.07 1.92
N VAL A 325 -2.60 4.82 1.14
CA VAL A 325 -2.29 4.45 -0.25
C VAL A 325 -0.79 4.40 -0.49
N ASP A 326 -0.38 3.53 -1.40
CA ASP A 326 0.96 3.58 -1.98
C ASP A 326 1.01 4.73 -3.02
N PRO A 327 1.73 5.84 -2.74
CA PRO A 327 1.73 7.02 -3.60
C PRO A 327 2.42 6.79 -4.94
N THR A 328 3.08 5.64 -5.13
CA THR A 328 3.72 5.28 -6.39
C THR A 328 2.77 4.57 -7.36
N VAL A 329 1.61 4.13 -6.87
CA VAL A 329 0.60 3.40 -7.66
C VAL A 329 -0.79 4.04 -7.60
N VAL A 330 -1.06 4.91 -6.62
CA VAL A 330 -2.32 5.66 -6.49
C VAL A 330 -2.03 7.16 -6.57
N PRO A 331 -2.52 7.89 -7.59
CA PRO A 331 -2.42 9.34 -7.66
C PRO A 331 -3.05 10.03 -6.44
N GLY A 332 -2.47 11.15 -6.01
CA GLY A 332 -2.94 11.85 -4.81
C GLY A 332 -4.38 12.36 -4.92
N ALA A 333 -4.72 13.00 -6.05
CA ALA A 333 -6.07 13.51 -6.29
C ALA A 333 -7.13 12.39 -6.28
N LEU A 334 -6.80 11.21 -6.81
CA LEU A 334 -7.69 10.05 -6.74
C LEU A 334 -7.90 9.57 -5.30
N ALA A 335 -6.82 9.47 -4.53
CA ALA A 335 -6.88 9.01 -3.15
C ALA A 335 -7.69 9.98 -2.27
N GLU A 336 -7.52 11.29 -2.48
CA GLU A 336 -8.28 12.34 -1.81
C GLU A 336 -9.76 12.26 -2.16
N HIS A 337 -10.10 12.21 -3.46
CA HIS A 337 -11.50 12.10 -3.88
C HIS A 337 -12.17 10.82 -3.38
N LEU A 338 -11.45 9.70 -3.41
CA LEU A 338 -11.95 8.45 -2.83
C LEU A 338 -12.19 8.59 -1.32
N ALA A 339 -11.27 9.20 -0.57
CA ALA A 339 -11.46 9.43 0.87
C ALA A 339 -12.67 10.33 1.18
N GLU A 340 -12.90 11.37 0.38
CA GLU A 340 -14.08 12.25 0.46
C GLU A 340 -15.38 11.49 0.18
N LEU A 341 -15.42 10.70 -0.88
CA LEU A 341 -16.58 9.87 -1.22
C LEU A 341 -16.88 8.85 -0.10
N LEU A 342 -15.84 8.21 0.45
CA LEU A 342 -16.01 7.32 1.61
C LEU A 342 -16.64 8.08 2.79
N ALA A 343 -16.12 9.27 3.10
CA ALA A 343 -16.60 10.08 4.21
C ALA A 343 -18.08 10.49 4.03
N ASP A 344 -18.44 10.99 2.85
CA ASP A 344 -19.80 11.43 2.54
C ASP A 344 -20.82 10.29 2.67
N ARG A 345 -20.49 9.10 2.17
CA ARG A 345 -21.38 7.93 2.28
C ARG A 345 -21.54 7.43 3.71
N TYR A 346 -20.48 7.47 4.53
CA TYR A 346 -20.60 7.16 5.96
C TYR A 346 -21.51 8.17 6.68
N LEU A 347 -21.41 9.45 6.35
CA LEU A 347 -22.21 10.51 6.95
C LEU A 347 -23.69 10.42 6.54
N HIS A 348 -23.98 10.19 5.25
CA HIS A 348 -25.35 9.99 4.77
C HIS A 348 -26.03 8.82 5.49
N ARG A 349 -25.37 7.65 5.57
CA ARG A 349 -25.94 6.50 6.27
C ARG A 349 -26.16 6.73 7.75
N PHE A 350 -25.29 7.51 8.39
CA PHE A 350 -25.49 7.91 9.77
C PHE A 350 -26.77 8.73 9.93
N ALA A 351 -26.98 9.73 9.06
CA ALA A 351 -28.19 10.55 9.12
C ALA A 351 -29.46 9.73 8.88
N ASP A 352 -29.41 8.78 7.93
CA ASP A 352 -30.56 7.91 7.60
C ASP A 352 -30.90 6.92 8.72
N ARG A 353 -29.87 6.31 9.34
CA ARG A 353 -30.05 5.25 10.35
C ARG A 353 -30.22 5.76 11.77
N HIS A 354 -29.74 6.97 12.05
CA HIS A 354 -29.74 7.55 13.38
C HIS A 354 -30.36 8.97 13.42
N PRO A 355 -31.59 9.15 12.91
CA PRO A 355 -32.28 10.44 13.01
C PRO A 355 -32.55 10.82 14.48
N ASP A 356 -32.64 9.84 15.37
CA ASP A 356 -32.74 10.04 16.81
C ASP A 356 -31.50 10.73 17.39
N LEU A 357 -30.29 10.34 16.96
CA LEU A 357 -29.05 10.98 17.41
C LEU A 357 -28.97 12.43 16.93
N LEU A 358 -29.54 12.76 15.78
CA LEU A 358 -29.61 14.15 15.28
C LEU A 358 -30.54 15.06 16.09
N THR A 359 -31.25 14.55 17.09
CA THR A 359 -31.95 15.39 18.08
C THR A 359 -31.03 15.88 19.20
N ASP A 360 -29.89 15.21 19.43
CA ASP A 360 -28.86 15.65 20.38
C ASP A 360 -28.03 16.80 19.76
N PRO A 361 -27.90 17.96 20.43
CA PRO A 361 -27.12 19.10 19.95
C PRO A 361 -25.67 18.77 19.60
N TRP A 362 -25.04 17.84 20.34
CA TRP A 362 -23.67 17.44 20.12
C TRP A 362 -23.52 16.70 18.79
N TRP A 363 -24.37 15.71 18.54
CA TRP A 363 -24.37 14.93 17.30
C TRP A 363 -24.73 15.80 16.09
N THR A 364 -25.68 16.71 16.24
CA THR A 364 -26.00 17.71 15.21
C THR A 364 -24.78 18.55 14.84
N ARG A 365 -24.06 19.07 15.83
CA ARG A 365 -22.86 19.88 15.60
C ARG A 365 -21.74 19.03 14.98
N TRP A 366 -21.53 17.81 15.47
CA TRP A 366 -20.54 16.88 14.94
C TRP A 366 -20.77 16.58 13.46
N TYR A 367 -22.04 16.29 13.09
CA TYR A 367 -22.45 16.00 11.72
C TYR A 367 -22.29 17.23 10.82
N ARG A 368 -22.84 18.38 11.22
CA ARG A 368 -22.77 19.64 10.44
C ARG A 368 -21.33 20.08 10.20
N ALA A 369 -20.44 19.94 11.17
CA ALA A 369 -19.03 20.30 11.00
C ALA A 369 -18.34 19.50 9.88
N ARG A 370 -18.82 18.28 9.58
CA ARG A 370 -18.24 17.37 8.59
C ARG A 370 -18.96 17.43 7.24
N THR A 371 -20.21 17.86 7.20
CA THR A 371 -20.98 18.04 5.94
C THR A 371 -20.94 19.46 5.40
N ALA A 372 -20.62 20.48 6.21
CA ALA A 372 -20.56 21.88 5.76
C ALA A 372 -19.46 22.16 4.71
N GLY A 373 -18.41 21.33 4.65
CA GLY A 373 -17.38 21.39 3.60
C GLY A 373 -17.83 20.72 2.30
N ALA A 374 -18.48 19.55 2.39
CA ALA A 374 -18.96 18.77 1.25
C ALA A 374 -20.00 19.54 0.41
N ALA A 375 -20.85 20.36 1.04
CA ALA A 375 -21.86 21.17 0.35
C ALA A 375 -21.28 22.26 -0.58
N ARG A 376 -20.00 22.65 -0.43
CA ARG A 376 -19.34 23.61 -1.34
C ARG A 376 -18.68 22.95 -2.55
N ALA A 377 -18.39 21.65 -2.49
CA ALA A 377 -17.82 20.87 -3.59
C ALA A 377 -18.88 20.25 -4.52
N ALA A 378 -20.15 20.19 -4.07
CA ALA A 378 -21.30 19.69 -4.82
C ALA A 378 -21.82 20.68 -5.89
N GLY A 379 -20.94 21.22 -6.74
CA GLY A 379 -21.35 21.73 -8.05
C GLY A 379 -21.91 20.59 -8.91
N PRO A 380 -22.66 20.89 -10.00
CA PRO A 380 -23.24 19.86 -10.84
C PRO A 380 -22.14 18.89 -11.28
N ALA A 381 -22.36 17.59 -11.04
CA ALA A 381 -21.44 16.54 -11.46
C ALA A 381 -21.06 16.77 -12.92
N PRO A 382 -19.75 16.82 -13.28
CA PRO A 382 -19.37 16.95 -14.66
C PRO A 382 -20.03 15.82 -15.45
N ALA A 383 -20.67 16.18 -16.56
CA ALA A 383 -21.31 15.21 -17.43
C ALA A 383 -20.28 14.12 -17.78
N ALA A 384 -20.63 12.87 -17.48
CA ALA A 384 -19.77 11.72 -17.70
C ALA A 384 -19.20 11.77 -19.13
N PRO A 385 -17.87 11.73 -19.31
CA PRO A 385 -17.32 11.46 -20.63
C PRO A 385 -17.86 10.08 -21.06
N THR A 386 -18.55 10.04 -22.19
CA THR A 386 -19.06 8.81 -22.79
C THR A 386 -17.94 7.78 -22.90
N ALA A 387 -18.01 6.73 -22.09
CA ALA A 387 -17.03 5.66 -22.07
C ALA A 387 -16.93 4.98 -23.45
N PRO A 388 -15.73 4.82 -24.02
CA PRO A 388 -15.55 3.83 -25.06
C PRO A 388 -15.68 2.43 -24.45
N ASP A 389 -16.60 1.64 -25.01
CA ASP A 389 -16.81 0.23 -24.74
C ASP A 389 -15.48 -0.55 -24.76
N THR A 390 -14.92 -0.89 -23.60
CA THR A 390 -13.77 -1.81 -23.49
C THR A 390 -13.82 -2.65 -22.22
N ALA A 391 -14.89 -3.42 -22.06
CA ALA A 391 -14.90 -4.61 -21.20
C ALA A 391 -14.14 -5.79 -21.86
N GLN A 392 -12.87 -5.60 -22.20
CA GLN A 392 -11.97 -6.70 -22.59
C GLN A 392 -10.74 -6.68 -21.68
N GLY A 393 -10.59 -7.76 -20.90
CA GLY A 393 -9.54 -7.91 -19.89
C GLY A 393 -8.17 -7.54 -20.44
N THR A 394 -7.65 -6.39 -20.01
CA THR A 394 -6.41 -5.81 -20.50
C THR A 394 -5.25 -6.75 -20.17
N ARG A 395 -4.54 -7.24 -21.19
CA ARG A 395 -3.39 -8.13 -21.00
C ARG A 395 -2.31 -7.38 -20.20
N LYS A 396 -1.92 -7.93 -19.04
CA LYS A 396 -0.83 -7.35 -18.25
C LYS A 396 0.56 -7.70 -18.84
N LEU A 397 1.50 -6.76 -18.83
CA LEU A 397 2.87 -6.92 -19.37
C LEU A 397 3.78 -7.75 -18.45
N ASP A 398 4.36 -8.86 -18.92
CA ASP A 398 5.37 -9.63 -18.16
C ASP A 398 6.80 -9.27 -18.61
N VAL A 399 7.82 -9.75 -17.89
CA VAL A 399 9.25 -9.44 -18.11
C VAL A 399 9.68 -9.60 -19.55
N ASP A 400 9.31 -10.71 -20.17
CA ASP A 400 9.71 -10.98 -21.54
C ASP A 400 9.12 -9.95 -22.53
N ASP A 401 7.92 -9.45 -22.25
CA ASP A 401 7.28 -8.42 -23.08
C ASP A 401 8.03 -7.07 -22.91
N LEU A 402 8.49 -6.77 -21.69
CA LEU A 402 9.36 -5.61 -21.40
C LEU A 402 10.72 -5.72 -22.09
N HIS A 403 11.32 -6.92 -22.11
CA HIS A 403 12.58 -7.19 -22.81
C HIS A 403 12.45 -7.00 -24.32
N VAL A 404 11.35 -7.47 -24.91
CA VAL A 404 11.06 -7.28 -26.34
C VAL A 404 10.97 -5.80 -26.69
N LEU A 405 10.19 -5.02 -25.95
CA LEU A 405 10.04 -3.58 -26.19
C LEU A 405 11.38 -2.85 -26.09
N ARG A 406 12.21 -3.20 -25.11
CA ARG A 406 13.53 -2.58 -24.96
C ARG A 406 14.53 -2.99 -26.03
N ALA A 407 14.52 -4.24 -26.48
CA ALA A 407 15.36 -4.68 -27.58
C ALA A 407 15.03 -3.90 -28.85
N VAL A 408 13.73 -3.73 -29.14
CA VAL A 408 13.28 -2.90 -30.28
C VAL A 408 13.69 -1.44 -30.09
N ALA A 409 13.50 -0.87 -28.89
CA ALA A 409 13.89 0.50 -28.57
C ALA A 409 15.38 0.77 -28.80
N ARG A 410 16.25 -0.13 -28.30
CA ARG A 410 17.71 0.01 -28.38
C ARG A 410 18.24 -0.14 -29.80
N HIS A 411 17.63 -1.02 -30.59
CA HIS A 411 18.15 -1.37 -31.91
C HIS A 411 17.35 -0.74 -33.07
N GLY A 412 16.24 -0.01 -32.82
CA GLY A 412 15.44 0.67 -33.86
C GLY A 412 15.02 -0.22 -35.03
N SER A 413 15.00 -1.54 -34.84
CA SER A 413 14.80 -2.53 -35.90
C SER A 413 14.39 -3.86 -35.29
N ILE A 414 13.26 -4.39 -35.76
CA ILE A 414 12.76 -5.72 -35.37
C ILE A 414 13.77 -6.82 -35.74
N ASN A 415 14.43 -6.72 -36.91
CA ASN A 415 15.37 -7.76 -37.34
C ASN A 415 16.61 -7.80 -36.42
N ARG A 416 17.21 -6.64 -36.12
CA ARG A 416 18.34 -6.57 -35.17
C ARG A 416 17.93 -6.99 -33.77
N ALA A 417 16.75 -6.57 -33.30
CA ALA A 417 16.24 -6.97 -31.99
C ALA A 417 16.01 -8.49 -31.91
N ALA A 418 15.48 -9.13 -32.97
CA ALA A 418 15.29 -10.57 -33.02
C ALA A 418 16.62 -11.34 -32.97
N ALA A 419 17.63 -10.85 -33.70
CA ALA A 419 18.98 -11.42 -33.67
C ALA A 419 19.60 -11.37 -32.27
N VAL A 420 19.51 -10.21 -31.58
CA VAL A 420 20.02 -10.05 -30.21
C VAL A 420 19.25 -10.92 -29.21
N LEU A 421 17.94 -11.06 -29.39
CA LEU A 421 17.11 -11.93 -28.56
C LEU A 421 17.22 -13.43 -28.93
N SER A 422 18.02 -13.78 -29.94
CA SER A 422 18.20 -15.16 -30.44
C SER A 422 16.86 -15.85 -30.81
N ILE A 423 15.93 -15.10 -31.41
CA ILE A 423 14.66 -15.62 -31.93
C ILE A 423 14.48 -15.24 -33.40
N SER A 424 13.56 -15.91 -34.10
CA SER A 424 13.27 -15.52 -35.48
C SER A 424 12.56 -14.17 -35.54
N GLN A 425 12.82 -13.39 -36.60
CA GLN A 425 12.12 -12.13 -36.86
C GLN A 425 10.59 -12.32 -36.87
N SER A 426 10.09 -13.40 -37.49
CA SER A 426 8.66 -13.69 -37.54
C SER A 426 8.06 -14.03 -36.17
N ALA A 427 8.84 -14.61 -35.24
CA ALA A 427 8.42 -14.80 -33.86
C ALA A 427 8.32 -13.47 -33.10
N LEU A 428 9.30 -12.58 -33.25
CA LEU A 428 9.29 -11.25 -32.61
C LEU A 428 8.13 -10.39 -33.13
N THR A 429 7.91 -10.34 -34.45
CA THR A 429 6.78 -9.61 -35.06
C THR A 429 5.44 -10.10 -34.54
N ARG A 430 5.21 -11.42 -34.49
CA ARG A 430 3.97 -11.99 -33.95
C ARG A 430 3.80 -11.67 -32.46
N ARG A 431 4.89 -11.61 -31.71
CA ARG A 431 4.85 -11.27 -30.28
C ARG A 431 4.46 -9.82 -30.05
N ILE A 432 5.06 -8.88 -30.79
CA ILE A 432 4.68 -7.46 -30.76
C ILE A 432 3.22 -7.30 -31.17
N HIS A 433 2.79 -7.94 -32.25
CA HIS A 433 1.40 -7.84 -32.71
C HIS A 433 0.40 -8.33 -31.66
N ARG A 434 0.67 -9.47 -30.99
CA ARG A 434 -0.16 -9.94 -29.88
C ARG A 434 -0.15 -8.98 -28.69
N LEU A 435 0.96 -8.30 -28.46
CA LEU A 435 1.10 -7.30 -27.41
C LEU A 435 0.22 -6.08 -27.69
N GLU A 436 0.32 -5.52 -28.89
CA GLU A 436 -0.48 -4.40 -29.37
C GLU A 436 -1.98 -4.73 -29.34
N LEU A 437 -2.35 -5.95 -29.77
CA LEU A 437 -3.75 -6.40 -29.74
C LEU A 437 -4.27 -6.61 -28.31
N GLY A 438 -3.47 -7.24 -27.43
CA GLY A 438 -3.86 -7.44 -26.03
C GLY A 438 -3.86 -6.16 -25.19
N LEU A 439 -3.14 -5.13 -25.63
CA LEU A 439 -3.15 -3.79 -25.06
C LEU A 439 -4.06 -2.83 -25.82
N GLY A 440 -4.72 -3.20 -26.92
CA GLY A 440 -5.54 -2.27 -27.71
C GLY A 440 -4.81 -1.00 -28.21
N ALA A 441 -3.48 -0.98 -28.29
CA ALA A 441 -2.69 0.22 -28.59
C ALA A 441 -1.49 -0.10 -29.49
N GLN A 442 -1.17 0.81 -30.42
CA GLN A 442 0.06 0.70 -31.21
C GLN A 442 1.27 1.11 -30.38
N LEU A 443 2.29 0.25 -30.37
CA LEU A 443 3.53 0.49 -29.61
C LEU A 443 4.65 0.97 -30.53
N LEU A 444 4.59 0.57 -31.81
CA LEU A 444 5.60 0.87 -32.81
C LEU A 444 5.01 1.66 -33.98
N LEU A 445 5.79 2.63 -34.47
CA LEU A 445 5.55 3.34 -35.72
C LEU A 445 6.37 2.68 -36.84
N ARG A 446 5.73 2.46 -37.98
CA ARG A 446 6.44 2.05 -39.21
C ARG A 446 6.98 3.30 -39.90
N SER A 447 8.26 3.29 -40.26
CA SER A 447 8.90 4.37 -41.02
C SER A 447 9.66 3.81 -42.23
N ALA A 448 9.94 4.66 -43.21
CA ALA A 448 10.76 4.31 -44.37
C ALA A 448 12.20 3.91 -44.02
N ARG A 449 12.69 4.24 -42.81
CA ARG A 449 14.05 3.93 -42.33
C ARG A 449 14.10 2.78 -41.31
N GLY A 450 12.97 2.17 -40.98
CA GLY A 450 12.88 1.10 -39.98
C GLY A 450 11.69 1.24 -39.04
N THR A 451 11.82 0.72 -37.82
CA THR A 451 10.75 0.69 -36.82
C THR A 451 11.10 1.68 -35.71
N ASP A 452 10.22 2.63 -35.44
CA ASP A 452 10.36 3.57 -34.32
C ASP A 452 9.31 3.29 -33.24
N LEU A 453 9.52 3.81 -32.04
CA LEU A 453 8.55 3.74 -30.94
C LEU A 453 7.52 4.86 -31.05
N THR A 454 6.30 4.63 -30.55
CA THR A 454 5.37 5.73 -30.29
C THR A 454 5.90 6.63 -29.16
N GLY A 455 5.47 7.90 -29.13
CA GLY A 455 5.83 8.83 -28.04
C GLY A 455 5.47 8.28 -26.66
N SER A 456 4.26 7.73 -26.55
CA SER A 456 3.74 6.96 -25.41
C SER A 456 4.67 5.83 -24.97
N THR A 457 5.11 4.98 -25.92
CA THR A 457 6.02 3.86 -25.61
C THR A 457 7.39 4.36 -25.14
N ARG A 458 7.90 5.49 -25.68
CA ARG A 458 9.14 6.12 -25.19
C ARG A 458 9.01 6.60 -23.75
N SER A 459 7.94 7.32 -23.41
CA SER A 459 7.66 7.78 -22.04
C SER A 459 7.54 6.61 -21.05
N PHE A 460 6.83 5.56 -21.46
CA PHE A 460 6.70 4.33 -20.67
C PHE A 460 8.06 3.68 -20.39
N LEU A 461 8.91 3.50 -21.42
CA LEU A 461 10.23 2.89 -21.26
C LEU A 461 11.18 3.73 -20.39
N HIS A 462 11.05 5.06 -20.41
CA HIS A 462 11.80 5.94 -19.51
C HIS A 462 11.40 5.70 -18.05
N ARG A 463 10.09 5.65 -17.74
CA ARG A 463 9.59 5.30 -16.40
C ARG A 463 10.00 3.90 -15.96
N LEU A 464 9.92 2.93 -16.87
CA LEU A 464 10.30 1.55 -16.61
C LEU A 464 11.74 1.43 -16.09
N GLY A 465 12.68 2.19 -16.67
CA GLY A 465 14.07 2.20 -16.22
C GLY A 465 14.22 2.60 -14.75
N ARG A 466 13.41 3.54 -14.27
CA ARG A 466 13.39 3.94 -12.85
C ARG A 466 12.82 2.84 -11.96
N PHE A 467 11.72 2.21 -12.35
CA PHE A 467 11.12 1.12 -11.57
C PHE A 467 12.06 -0.08 -11.43
N GLU A 468 12.82 -0.39 -12.49
CA GLU A 468 13.84 -1.44 -12.42
C GLU A 468 15.00 -1.07 -11.51
N ALA A 469 15.44 0.19 -11.52
CA ALA A 469 16.49 0.66 -10.61
C ALA A 469 16.04 0.54 -9.15
N GLU A 470 14.83 1.01 -8.83
CA GLU A 470 14.21 0.87 -7.49
C GLU A 470 14.16 -0.61 -7.06
N PHE A 471 13.78 -1.51 -7.97
CA PHE A 471 13.76 -2.94 -7.69
C PHE A 471 15.16 -3.53 -7.45
N HIS A 472 16.15 -3.16 -8.28
CA HIS A 472 17.52 -3.64 -8.14
C HIS A 472 18.12 -3.19 -6.81
N GLU A 473 17.86 -1.96 -6.39
CA GLU A 473 18.28 -1.43 -5.09
C GLU A 473 17.65 -2.21 -3.93
N ALA A 474 16.35 -2.52 -4.01
CA ALA A 474 15.68 -3.34 -3.01
C ALA A 474 16.25 -4.77 -2.94
N ALA A 475 16.58 -5.37 -4.09
CA ALA A 475 17.20 -6.69 -4.18
C ALA A 475 18.64 -6.68 -3.62
N GLN A 476 19.43 -5.63 -3.89
CA GLN A 476 20.79 -5.47 -3.36
C GLN A 476 20.79 -5.26 -1.84
N SER A 477 19.85 -4.46 -1.32
CA SER A 477 19.67 -4.23 0.12
C SER A 477 19.42 -5.53 0.89
N CYS A 478 18.78 -6.52 0.26
CA CYS A 478 18.61 -7.85 0.86
C CYS A 478 19.93 -8.60 1.08
N ARG A 479 20.96 -8.36 0.24
CA ARG A 479 22.30 -8.94 0.39
C ARG A 479 23.13 -8.22 1.45
N GLY A 480 22.97 -6.91 1.61
CA GLY A 480 23.71 -6.10 2.60
C GLY A 480 23.35 -6.38 4.06
N LEU A 481 22.14 -6.89 4.32
CA LEU A 481 21.70 -7.34 5.65
C LEU A 481 22.27 -8.71 6.05
N ALA A 482 23.03 -9.37 5.18
CA ALA A 482 23.73 -10.60 5.51
C ALA A 482 25.14 -10.30 6.05
N LEU A 483 25.27 -9.93 7.34
CA LEU A 483 26.54 -9.91 8.07
C LEU A 483 26.30 -10.16 9.58
N PRO A 484 27.25 -10.68 10.38
CA PRO A 484 28.34 -11.63 10.13
C PRO A 484 28.27 -12.85 11.09
N GLY A 485 28.81 -14.00 10.67
CA GLY A 485 29.31 -15.05 11.56
C GLY A 485 28.31 -15.69 12.53
N GLY A 486 27.64 -16.76 12.08
CA GLY A 486 27.07 -17.73 13.02
C GLY A 486 28.16 -18.25 13.94
N THR A 487 28.04 -17.97 15.23
CA THR A 487 28.76 -18.71 16.27
C THR A 487 28.39 -20.16 16.10
N GLY A 488 29.37 -20.98 15.71
CA GLY A 488 29.23 -22.42 15.70
C GLY A 488 28.84 -22.88 17.09
N THR A 489 27.57 -23.21 17.26
CA THR A 489 27.13 -24.05 18.36
C THR A 489 27.72 -25.43 18.10
N HIS A 490 28.86 -25.67 18.74
CA HIS A 490 29.42 -27.00 18.91
C HIS A 490 28.29 -27.91 19.41
N ARG A 491 27.80 -28.76 18.51
CA ARG A 491 26.85 -29.83 18.82
C ARG A 491 27.60 -30.79 19.74
N GLN A 492 27.41 -30.65 21.06
CA GLN A 492 27.79 -31.72 21.99
C GLN A 492 26.92 -32.92 21.67
N ASP A 493 27.59 -33.97 21.23
CA ASP A 493 27.05 -35.28 20.94
C ASP A 493 26.72 -35.99 22.27
N PRO A 494 25.46 -36.33 22.60
CA PRO A 494 25.10 -36.89 23.89
C PRO A 494 25.35 -38.41 23.99
N ARG A 495 26.34 -38.95 23.26
CA ARG A 495 26.74 -40.36 23.32
C ARG A 495 28.26 -40.53 23.38
N ALA A 496 28.85 -40.11 24.49
CA ALA A 496 30.16 -40.60 24.90
C ALA A 496 30.10 -40.96 26.39
N MET A 497 29.89 -42.23 26.69
CA MET A 497 30.17 -42.77 28.03
C MET A 497 31.69 -42.72 28.27
N PRO A 498 32.15 -42.36 29.48
CA PRO A 498 33.57 -42.38 29.80
C PRO A 498 34.05 -43.82 30.03
N GLN A 499 35.13 -44.23 29.37
CA GLN A 499 35.88 -45.43 29.75
C GLN A 499 36.68 -45.17 31.03
N PRO A 500 36.80 -46.15 31.94
CA PRO A 500 37.58 -46.00 33.16
C PRO A 500 39.08 -46.09 32.89
N ALA A 501 39.86 -45.26 33.57
CA ALA A 501 41.32 -45.24 33.52
C ALA A 501 41.92 -46.55 34.09
N PRO A 502 43.05 -47.05 33.54
CA PRO A 502 43.70 -48.23 34.07
C PRO A 502 44.53 -47.88 35.32
N SER A 503 44.38 -48.71 36.35
CA SER A 503 45.20 -48.71 37.56
C SER A 503 46.61 -49.24 37.27
N ALA A 504 47.64 -48.55 37.74
CA ALA A 504 48.99 -49.05 38.00
C ALA A 504 49.42 -48.40 39.34
N THR A 505 49.45 -49.14 40.46
CA THR A 505 50.57 -49.95 40.99
C THR A 505 51.94 -49.31 40.84
#